data_AF-A0A971USP2-F1
#
_entry.id   AF-A0A971USP2-F1
#
_cell.length_a   1.000
_cell.length_b   1.000
_cell.length_c   1.000
_cell.angle_alpha   90.00
_cell.angle_beta   90.00
_cell.angle_gamma   90.00
#
_symmetry.space_group_name_H-M   'P 1'
#
loop_
_entity.id
_entity.type
_entity.pdbx_description
1 polymer ?
#
loop_
_entity_poly.entity_id
_entity_poly.type
_entity_poly.pdbx_seq_one_letter_code
_entity_poly.pdbx_strand_id
1 'polypeptide(L)'
;MIMEYKIREIMEAFDIYARLAVKGYEDKEEISGYIIDDRVRDLVDAFAHKVGCTIITAGECVYLVPIVVTSPFHISNDELKKKYLPAKQQKNLYIYLMYVTIIILFGEFYDSYQSLEPTRDFISMDIWLKEVNNFIASLEEIDRDELKEMERDLEYNWVSILEEWSAMDDVREGVRAQDARTNSRLSFLNTVKNFLQDQGLVNDIGNYEIELTEKAKIIIQKYFMEYEFNRGILDFIYGLEKERR
;
A
#
# COMPACT_ATOMS: atom_id res chain seq x y z
N MET A 1 -2.10 -0.49 -38.93
CA MET A 1 -0.98 -1.36 -39.32
C MET A 1 -0.94 -2.48 -38.30
N ILE A 2 -1.22 -3.73 -38.67
CA ILE A 2 -1.17 -4.86 -37.73
C ILE A 2 0.30 -5.16 -37.48
N MET A 3 0.72 -5.13 -36.22
CA MET A 3 2.09 -5.45 -35.84
C MET A 3 2.26 -6.98 -35.90
N GLU A 4 3.15 -7.45 -36.76
CA GLU A 4 3.46 -8.88 -36.91
C GLU A 4 4.59 -9.28 -35.96
N TYR A 5 4.29 -10.19 -35.04
CA TYR A 5 5.25 -10.78 -34.12
C TYR A 5 5.78 -12.12 -34.63
N LYS A 6 7.07 -12.37 -34.43
CA LYS A 6 7.71 -13.67 -34.71
C LYS A 6 7.37 -14.64 -33.59
N ILE A 7 7.25 -15.93 -33.92
CA ILE A 7 7.02 -17.00 -32.93
C ILE A 7 8.05 -16.95 -31.80
N ARG A 8 9.32 -16.66 -32.11
CA ARG A 8 10.36 -16.52 -31.09
C ARG A 8 10.08 -15.39 -30.08
N GLU A 9 9.63 -14.23 -30.56
CA GLU A 9 9.30 -13.07 -29.72
C GLU A 9 8.13 -13.42 -28.78
N ILE A 10 7.13 -14.15 -29.29
CA ILE A 10 5.96 -14.61 -28.50
C ILE A 10 6.37 -15.59 -27.41
N MET A 11 7.19 -16.59 -27.75
CA MET A 11 7.62 -17.61 -26.78
C MET A 11 8.48 -16.98 -25.67
N GLU A 12 9.40 -16.09 -26.03
CA GLU A 12 10.24 -15.37 -25.07
C GLU A 12 9.41 -14.49 -24.13
N ALA A 13 8.47 -13.71 -24.67
CA ALA A 13 7.55 -12.91 -23.87
C ALA A 13 6.69 -13.77 -22.93
N PHE A 14 6.22 -14.92 -23.40
CA PHE A 14 5.44 -15.83 -22.57
C PHE A 14 6.29 -16.41 -21.41
N ASP A 15 7.53 -16.80 -21.68
CA ASP A 15 8.44 -17.32 -20.66
C ASP A 15 8.73 -16.25 -19.58
N ILE A 16 8.95 -14.99 -19.99
CA ILE A 16 9.15 -13.87 -19.06
C ILE A 16 7.89 -13.65 -18.21
N TYR A 17 6.71 -13.54 -18.85
CA TYR A 17 5.44 -13.40 -18.15
C TYR A 17 5.19 -14.55 -17.17
N ALA A 18 5.48 -15.80 -17.56
CA ALA A 18 5.28 -16.97 -16.71
C ALA A 18 6.17 -16.92 -15.45
N ARG A 19 7.43 -16.47 -15.55
CA ARG A 19 8.31 -16.27 -14.39
C ARG A 19 7.75 -15.20 -13.46
N LEU A 20 7.33 -14.06 -14.02
CA LEU A 20 6.71 -12.97 -13.28
C LEU A 20 5.40 -13.39 -12.61
N ALA A 21 4.58 -14.21 -13.26
CA ALA A 21 3.33 -14.73 -12.70
C ALA A 21 3.55 -15.66 -11.50
N VAL A 22 4.67 -16.41 -11.48
CA VAL A 22 4.99 -17.31 -10.37
C VAL A 22 5.61 -16.57 -9.19
N LYS A 23 6.54 -15.64 -9.44
CA LYS A 23 7.30 -14.95 -8.38
C LYS A 23 6.72 -13.60 -7.97
N GLY A 24 5.96 -12.95 -8.84
CA GLY A 24 5.55 -11.54 -8.73
C GLY A 24 6.62 -10.54 -9.17
N TYR A 25 7.87 -10.97 -9.36
CA TYR A 25 8.98 -10.14 -9.82
C TYR A 25 10.12 -10.98 -10.39
N GLU A 26 11.05 -10.33 -11.10
CA GLU A 26 12.31 -10.91 -11.56
C GLU A 26 13.39 -9.83 -11.70
N ASP A 27 14.66 -10.22 -11.56
CA ASP A 27 15.80 -9.33 -11.82
C ASP A 27 15.88 -8.98 -13.32
N LYS A 28 16.18 -7.71 -13.63
CA LYS A 28 16.29 -7.23 -15.02
C LYS A 28 17.26 -8.04 -15.87
N GLU A 29 18.36 -8.48 -15.27
CA GLU A 29 19.39 -9.27 -15.93
C GLU A 29 18.86 -10.64 -16.39
N GLU A 30 17.95 -11.25 -15.62
CA GLU A 30 17.35 -12.56 -15.90
C GLU A 30 16.27 -12.51 -16.98
N ILE A 31 15.77 -11.32 -17.32
CA ILE A 31 14.74 -11.09 -18.34
C ILE A 31 15.17 -9.98 -19.31
N SER A 32 16.43 -9.99 -19.72
CA SER A 32 17.03 -8.96 -20.59
C SER A 32 16.20 -8.65 -21.84
N GLY A 33 15.50 -9.64 -22.41
CA GLY A 33 14.59 -9.47 -23.54
C GLY A 33 13.49 -8.44 -23.30
N TYR A 34 12.91 -8.40 -22.09
CA TYR A 34 11.94 -7.37 -21.70
C TYR A 34 12.57 -5.96 -21.69
N ILE A 35 13.84 -5.87 -21.32
CA ILE A 35 14.55 -4.58 -21.18
C ILE A 35 14.98 -4.04 -22.54
N ILE A 36 15.45 -4.88 -23.46
CA ILE A 36 16.11 -4.43 -24.69
C ILE A 36 15.26 -4.56 -25.96
N ASP A 37 14.26 -5.44 -25.98
CA ASP A 37 13.42 -5.69 -27.16
C ASP A 37 11.99 -5.17 -26.91
N ASP A 38 11.66 -4.05 -27.55
CA ASP A 38 10.34 -3.41 -27.41
C ASP A 38 9.20 -4.35 -27.82
N ARG A 39 9.41 -5.28 -28.77
CA ARG A 39 8.37 -6.23 -29.19
C ARG A 39 8.09 -7.28 -28.13
N VAL A 40 9.14 -7.78 -27.49
CA VAL A 40 9.02 -8.70 -26.37
C VAL A 40 8.36 -7.97 -25.20
N ARG A 41 8.77 -6.72 -24.92
CA ARG A 41 8.16 -5.89 -23.88
C ARG A 41 6.65 -5.69 -24.10
N ASP A 42 6.25 -5.28 -25.30
CA ASP A 42 4.85 -5.06 -25.66
C ASP A 42 4.00 -6.32 -25.46
N LEU A 43 4.55 -7.50 -25.76
CA LEU A 43 3.87 -8.78 -25.56
C LEU A 43 3.76 -9.14 -24.07
N VAL A 44 4.82 -8.97 -23.28
CA VAL A 44 4.79 -9.20 -21.83
C VAL A 44 3.75 -8.29 -21.17
N ASP A 45 3.75 -7.02 -21.52
CA ASP A 45 2.79 -6.03 -21.01
C ASP A 45 1.36 -6.39 -21.43
N ALA A 46 1.15 -6.85 -22.67
CA ALA A 46 -0.16 -7.32 -23.14
C ALA A 46 -0.66 -8.56 -22.37
N PHE A 47 0.23 -9.51 -22.06
CA PHE A 47 -0.12 -10.68 -21.24
C PHE A 47 -0.49 -10.28 -19.82
N ALA A 48 0.30 -9.41 -19.18
CA ALA A 48 0.00 -8.86 -17.87
C ALA A 48 -1.36 -8.12 -17.86
N HIS A 49 -1.61 -7.27 -18.84
CA HIS A 49 -2.85 -6.52 -18.94
C HIS A 49 -4.07 -7.44 -19.11
N LYS A 50 -3.93 -8.54 -19.88
CA LYS A 50 -5.01 -9.52 -20.09
C LYS A 50 -5.51 -10.15 -18.80
N VAL A 51 -4.67 -10.23 -17.77
CA VAL A 51 -4.96 -10.79 -16.45
C VAL A 51 -5.15 -9.71 -15.37
N GLY A 52 -5.38 -8.46 -15.78
CA GLY A 52 -5.64 -7.36 -14.85
C GLY A 52 -4.42 -6.93 -14.03
N CYS A 53 -3.23 -7.10 -14.61
CA CYS A 53 -1.97 -6.64 -14.03
C CYS A 53 -1.31 -5.56 -14.88
N THR A 54 -0.32 -4.91 -14.29
CA THR A 54 0.63 -4.03 -14.95
C THR A 54 2.05 -4.49 -14.63
N ILE A 55 3.00 -4.07 -15.46
CA ILE A 55 4.42 -4.26 -15.20
C ILE A 55 5.03 -2.95 -14.71
N ILE A 56 5.78 -3.01 -13.61
CA ILE A 56 6.57 -1.89 -13.13
C ILE A 56 8.03 -2.29 -13.04
N THR A 57 8.91 -1.38 -13.41
CA THR A 57 10.36 -1.55 -13.29
C THR A 57 10.83 -0.68 -12.15
N ALA A 58 11.41 -1.25 -11.10
CA ALA A 58 11.89 -0.52 -9.93
C ALA A 58 13.27 -1.03 -9.49
N GLY A 59 14.27 -0.14 -9.46
CA GLY A 59 15.66 -0.53 -9.22
C GLY A 59 16.12 -1.57 -10.25
N GLU A 60 16.69 -2.67 -9.79
CA GLU A 60 17.15 -3.80 -10.63
C GLU A 60 16.07 -4.86 -10.89
N CYS A 61 14.82 -4.62 -10.48
CA CYS A 61 13.74 -5.60 -10.60
C CYS A 61 12.63 -5.12 -11.54
N VAL A 62 11.92 -6.09 -12.11
CA VAL A 62 10.65 -5.91 -12.83
C VAL A 62 9.57 -6.67 -12.08
N TYR A 63 8.44 -6.04 -11.81
CA TYR A 63 7.35 -6.58 -10.99
C TYR A 63 6.06 -6.71 -11.80
N LEU A 64 5.31 -7.77 -11.53
CA LEU A 64 3.92 -7.93 -11.94
C LEU A 64 3.01 -7.47 -10.80
N VAL A 65 2.22 -6.43 -11.03
CA VAL A 65 1.37 -5.83 -10.00
C VAL A 65 -0.10 -5.93 -10.42
N PRO A 66 -0.99 -6.54 -9.61
CA PRO A 66 -2.43 -6.54 -9.87
C PRO A 66 -3.00 -5.12 -9.70
N ILE A 67 -3.80 -4.69 -10.67
CA ILE A 67 -4.45 -3.36 -10.67
C ILE A 67 -5.98 -3.44 -10.56
N VAL A 68 -6.54 -4.66 -10.58
CA VAL A 68 -7.97 -4.91 -10.39
C VAL A 68 -8.21 -6.08 -9.46
N VAL A 69 -9.33 -6.04 -8.73
CA VAL A 69 -9.73 -7.09 -7.76
C VAL A 69 -10.06 -8.44 -8.42
N THR A 70 -10.34 -8.44 -9.72
CA THR A 70 -10.63 -9.65 -10.51
C THR A 70 -9.37 -10.34 -11.02
N SER A 71 -8.19 -9.74 -10.82
CA SER A 71 -6.92 -10.35 -11.21
C SER A 71 -6.69 -11.64 -10.41
N PRO A 72 -6.21 -12.72 -11.03
CA PRO A 72 -5.86 -13.94 -10.31
C PRO A 72 -4.68 -13.75 -9.33
N PHE A 73 -3.97 -12.63 -9.42
CA PHE A 73 -2.85 -12.27 -8.54
C PHE A 73 -3.28 -11.33 -7.40
N HIS A 74 -4.56 -10.96 -7.31
CA HIS A 74 -5.07 -10.13 -6.23
C HIS A 74 -5.14 -10.94 -4.91
N ILE A 75 -4.58 -10.39 -3.83
CA ILE A 75 -4.71 -10.97 -2.49
C ILE A 75 -6.13 -10.71 -1.98
N SER A 76 -6.88 -11.79 -1.73
CA SER A 76 -8.24 -11.65 -1.20
C SER A 76 -8.26 -11.10 0.23
N ASN A 77 -9.34 -10.42 0.61
CA ASN A 77 -9.54 -9.95 1.98
C ASN A 77 -9.39 -11.08 3.01
N ASP A 78 -9.90 -12.28 2.72
CA ASP A 78 -9.82 -13.43 3.62
C ASP A 78 -8.39 -13.95 3.79
N GLU A 79 -7.61 -13.95 2.72
CA GLU A 79 -6.19 -14.30 2.76
C GLU A 79 -5.40 -13.27 3.57
N LEU A 80 -5.60 -11.99 3.31
CA LEU A 80 -4.93 -10.89 4.03
C LEU A 80 -5.23 -10.97 5.53
N LYS A 81 -6.50 -11.13 5.92
CA LYS A 81 -6.91 -11.29 7.33
C LYS A 81 -6.23 -12.50 7.98
N LYS A 82 -6.23 -13.65 7.32
CA LYS A 82 -5.65 -14.88 7.88
C LYS A 82 -4.13 -14.81 8.01
N LYS A 83 -3.46 -14.16 7.05
CA LYS A 83 -2.00 -14.09 7.01
C LYS A 83 -1.44 -13.08 8.02
N TYR A 84 -2.07 -11.92 8.16
CA TYR A 84 -1.49 -10.82 8.94
C TYR A 84 -2.24 -10.50 10.24
N LEU A 85 -3.57 -10.64 10.27
CA LEU A 85 -4.35 -10.18 11.42
C LEU A 85 -4.54 -11.27 12.49
N PRO A 86 -4.37 -10.93 13.79
CA PRO A 86 -4.75 -11.80 14.88
C PRO A 86 -6.22 -12.23 14.79
N ALA A 87 -6.56 -13.42 15.29
CA ALA A 87 -7.90 -14.00 15.16
C ALA A 87 -9.06 -13.06 15.57
N LYS A 88 -8.87 -12.24 16.61
CA LYS A 88 -9.88 -11.27 17.08
C LYS A 88 -10.12 -10.09 16.13
N GLN A 89 -9.15 -9.82 15.25
CA GLN A 89 -9.12 -8.69 14.31
C GLN A 89 -9.42 -9.11 12.86
N GLN A 90 -9.78 -10.38 12.60
CA GLN A 90 -10.10 -10.88 11.25
C GLN A 90 -11.49 -10.41 10.75
N LYS A 91 -11.73 -9.10 10.77
CA LYS A 91 -12.91 -8.41 10.21
C LYS A 91 -12.45 -7.47 9.10
N ASN A 92 -13.32 -7.20 8.11
CA ASN A 92 -12.97 -6.29 7.01
C ASN A 92 -12.64 -4.86 7.50
N LEU A 93 -13.23 -4.44 8.63
CA LEU A 93 -12.93 -3.17 9.29
C LEU A 93 -11.42 -2.96 9.54
N TYR A 94 -10.69 -4.01 9.92
CA TYR A 94 -9.25 -3.92 10.15
C TYR A 94 -8.46 -3.82 8.84
N ILE A 95 -8.98 -4.30 7.72
CA ILE A 95 -8.39 -4.07 6.38
C ILE A 95 -8.52 -2.59 6.01
N TYR A 96 -9.69 -1.99 6.25
CA TYR A 96 -9.89 -0.55 6.02
C TYR A 96 -8.97 0.28 6.93
N LEU A 97 -8.83 -0.10 8.20
CA LEU A 97 -7.89 0.55 9.11
C LEU A 97 -6.44 0.40 8.63
N MET A 98 -6.04 -0.78 8.14
CA MET A 98 -4.72 -0.95 7.51
C MET A 98 -4.55 0.05 6.37
N TYR A 99 -5.50 0.12 5.45
CA TYR A 99 -5.46 1.05 4.32
C TYR A 99 -5.28 2.52 4.76
N VAL A 100 -6.08 2.98 5.72
CA VAL A 100 -5.96 4.33 6.30
C VAL A 100 -4.57 4.58 6.87
N THR A 101 -4.05 3.66 7.69
CA THR A 101 -2.72 3.83 8.29
C THR A 101 -1.58 3.79 7.27
N ILE A 102 -1.71 3.00 6.20
CA ILE A 102 -0.75 2.95 5.08
C ILE A 102 -0.75 4.28 4.34
N ILE A 103 -1.92 4.86 4.09
CA ILE A 103 -2.02 6.16 3.44
C ILE A 103 -1.35 7.24 4.26
N ILE A 104 -1.60 7.28 5.57
CA ILE A 104 -0.97 8.25 6.47
C ILE A 104 0.54 8.05 6.47
N LEU A 105 1.04 6.80 6.51
CA LEU A 105 2.47 6.52 6.43
C LEU A 105 3.07 7.06 5.13
N PHE A 106 2.47 6.74 3.98
CA PHE A 106 2.97 7.22 2.70
C PHE A 106 2.86 8.73 2.62
N GLY A 107 1.78 9.33 3.09
CA GLY A 107 1.62 10.77 3.13
C GLY A 107 2.72 11.50 3.91
N GLU A 108 3.22 10.91 5.00
CA GLU A 108 4.34 11.48 5.75
C GLU A 108 5.68 11.49 4.99
N PHE A 109 5.83 10.66 3.96
CA PHE A 109 6.98 10.72 3.06
C PHE A 109 6.84 11.83 2.00
N TYR A 110 5.65 12.39 1.77
CA TYR A 110 5.40 13.35 0.69
C TYR A 110 4.72 14.63 1.23
N ASP A 111 5.44 15.76 1.21
CA ASP A 111 4.95 17.05 1.75
C ASP A 111 3.65 17.58 1.10
N SER A 112 3.27 17.09 -0.09
CA SER A 112 2.02 17.44 -0.77
C SER A 112 1.70 16.47 -1.91
N TYR A 113 0.46 16.51 -2.41
CA TYR A 113 0.06 15.79 -3.63
C TYR A 113 0.78 16.21 -4.92
N GLN A 114 1.61 17.24 -4.86
CA GLN A 114 2.40 17.69 -6.00
C GLN A 114 3.85 17.23 -5.90
N SER A 115 4.28 16.67 -4.76
CA SER A 115 5.62 16.13 -4.62
C SER A 115 5.67 14.76 -5.29
N LEU A 116 6.43 14.66 -6.38
CA LEU A 116 6.72 13.39 -7.03
C LEU A 116 7.81 12.61 -6.28
N GLU A 117 8.63 13.30 -5.48
CA GLU A 117 9.72 12.70 -4.73
C GLU A 117 9.42 12.71 -3.22
N PRO A 118 9.85 11.68 -2.48
CA PRO A 118 9.74 11.68 -1.04
C PRO A 118 10.64 12.78 -0.43
N THR A 119 10.15 13.45 0.59
CA THR A 119 10.83 14.56 1.30
C THR A 119 11.55 14.09 2.57
N ARG A 120 11.33 12.84 2.97
CA ARG A 120 11.97 12.17 4.10
C ARG A 120 12.59 10.86 3.66
N ASP A 121 13.76 10.54 4.18
CA ASP A 121 14.42 9.26 3.90
C ASP A 121 13.81 8.12 4.73
N PHE A 122 13.40 8.42 5.96
CA PHE A 122 12.82 7.45 6.88
C PHE A 122 11.79 8.10 7.82
N ILE A 123 10.94 7.25 8.40
CA ILE A 123 9.93 7.61 9.41
C ILE A 123 10.04 6.62 10.57
N SER A 124 10.07 7.13 11.80
CA SER A 124 10.00 6.26 12.97
C SER A 124 8.57 5.78 13.24
N MET A 125 8.44 4.60 13.85
CA MET A 125 7.14 4.06 14.28
C MET A 125 6.37 5.02 15.19
N ASP A 126 7.08 5.80 16.02
CA ASP A 126 6.47 6.80 16.90
C ASP A 126 5.87 7.98 16.13
N ILE A 127 6.57 8.47 15.10
CA ILE A 127 6.05 9.52 14.21
C ILE A 127 4.80 8.97 13.51
N TRP A 128 4.89 7.78 12.92
CA TRP A 128 3.72 7.18 12.26
C TRP A 128 2.53 7.01 13.22
N LEU A 129 2.75 6.49 14.43
CA LEU A 129 1.72 6.36 15.45
C LEU A 129 1.10 7.70 15.84
N LYS A 130 1.94 8.73 16.02
CA LYS A 130 1.50 10.08 16.34
C LYS A 130 0.60 10.64 15.24
N GLU A 131 0.97 10.50 13.97
CA GLU A 131 0.19 11.06 12.88
C GLU A 131 -1.14 10.32 12.65
N VAL A 132 -1.16 8.98 12.86
CA VAL A 132 -2.44 8.25 12.89
C VAL A 132 -3.33 8.74 14.04
N ASN A 133 -2.76 8.95 15.24
CA ASN A 133 -3.53 9.50 16.37
C ASN A 133 -4.04 10.92 16.08
N ASN A 134 -3.25 11.78 15.43
CA ASN A 134 -3.65 13.13 15.07
C ASN A 134 -4.83 13.10 14.10
N PHE A 135 -4.76 12.26 13.07
CA PHE A 135 -5.85 12.08 12.11
C PHE A 135 -7.13 11.58 12.80
N ILE A 136 -7.02 10.55 13.64
CA ILE A 136 -8.16 10.02 14.41
C ILE A 136 -8.77 11.09 15.32
N ALA A 137 -7.95 11.90 15.99
CA ALA A 137 -8.43 13.01 16.81
C ALA A 137 -9.16 14.07 15.98
N SER A 138 -8.70 14.38 14.76
CA SER A 138 -9.41 15.27 13.84
C SER A 138 -10.78 14.70 13.45
N LEU A 139 -10.89 13.40 13.23
CA LEU A 139 -12.17 12.74 12.95
C LEU A 139 -13.13 12.78 14.15
N GLU A 140 -12.62 12.71 15.38
CA GLU A 140 -13.43 12.82 16.60
C GLU A 140 -14.02 14.23 16.81
N GLU A 141 -13.42 15.26 16.20
CA GLU A 141 -13.92 16.65 16.26
C GLU A 141 -15.11 16.90 15.32
N ILE A 142 -15.31 16.05 14.31
CA ILE A 142 -16.42 16.14 13.35
C ILE A 142 -17.72 15.68 14.03
N ASP A 143 -18.83 16.39 13.79
CA ASP A 143 -20.13 15.97 14.30
C ASP A 143 -20.49 14.55 13.83
N ARG A 144 -21.09 13.74 14.71
CA ARG A 144 -21.36 12.32 14.42
C ARG A 144 -22.34 12.14 13.26
N ASP A 145 -23.27 13.06 13.04
CA ASP A 145 -24.20 12.96 11.91
C ASP A 145 -23.55 13.46 10.61
N GLU A 146 -22.72 14.50 10.68
CA GLU A 146 -21.87 14.92 9.56
C GLU A 146 -20.92 13.80 9.13
N LEU A 147 -20.24 13.15 10.08
CA LEU A 147 -19.31 12.05 9.78
C LEU A 147 -20.02 10.89 9.07
N LYS A 148 -21.25 10.54 9.47
CA LYS A 148 -22.07 9.52 8.78
C LYS A 148 -22.49 9.93 7.37
N GLU A 149 -22.68 11.22 7.11
CA GLU A 149 -22.90 11.70 5.74
C GLU A 149 -21.63 11.47 4.90
N MET A 150 -20.46 11.79 5.44
CA MET A 150 -19.17 11.54 4.78
C MET A 150 -18.90 10.05 4.54
N GLU A 151 -19.31 9.16 5.46
CA GLU A 151 -19.20 7.70 5.28
C GLU A 151 -19.94 7.21 4.02
N ARG A 152 -21.09 7.82 3.70
CA ARG A 152 -21.89 7.46 2.51
C ARG A 152 -21.21 7.87 1.22
N ASP A 153 -20.53 9.01 1.23
CA ASP A 153 -19.89 9.56 0.04
C ASP A 153 -18.53 8.93 -0.23
N LEU A 154 -17.77 8.59 0.83
CA LEU A 154 -16.40 8.07 0.71
C LEU A 154 -16.32 6.54 0.75
N GLU A 155 -17.42 5.84 1.06
CA GLU A 155 -17.48 4.37 1.27
C GLU A 155 -16.54 3.85 2.38
N TYR A 156 -16.18 4.71 3.36
CA TYR A 156 -15.44 4.34 4.57
C TYR A 156 -16.34 4.36 5.79
N ASN A 157 -16.16 3.39 6.69
CA ASN A 157 -16.87 3.32 7.96
C ASN A 157 -16.05 4.01 9.07
N TRP A 158 -15.95 5.33 8.99
CA TRP A 158 -15.19 6.19 9.90
C TRP A 158 -15.60 6.04 11.36
N VAL A 159 -16.90 5.94 11.64
CA VAL A 159 -17.43 5.74 12.99
C VAL A 159 -16.89 4.45 13.59
N SER A 160 -16.88 3.35 12.83
CA SER A 160 -16.35 2.08 13.33
C SER A 160 -14.82 2.09 13.42
N ILE A 161 -14.13 2.81 12.54
CA ILE A 161 -12.67 3.02 12.60
C ILE A 161 -12.28 3.75 13.89
N LEU A 162 -12.98 4.85 14.21
CA LEU A 162 -12.81 5.59 15.46
C LEU A 162 -13.01 4.69 16.67
N GLU A 163 -14.10 3.95 16.71
CA GLU A 163 -14.44 3.08 17.83
C GLU A 163 -13.41 1.96 18.05
N GLU A 164 -12.93 1.30 16.99
CA GLU A 164 -11.89 0.27 17.12
C GLU A 164 -10.53 0.86 17.50
N TRP A 165 -10.12 2.01 16.94
CA TRP A 165 -8.84 2.65 17.28
C TRP A 165 -8.82 3.16 18.73
N SER A 166 -9.94 3.73 19.20
CA SER A 166 -10.09 4.22 20.57
C SER A 166 -10.23 3.09 21.59
N ALA A 167 -10.62 1.89 21.17
CA ALA A 167 -10.63 0.69 22.02
C ALA A 167 -9.25 0.01 22.16
N MET A 168 -8.24 0.37 21.35
CA MET A 168 -6.88 -0.15 21.47
C MET A 168 -6.09 0.61 22.55
N ASP A 169 -5.23 -0.12 23.27
CA ASP A 169 -4.41 0.47 24.34
C ASP A 169 -3.38 1.46 23.77
N ASP A 170 -3.35 2.67 24.33
CA ASP A 170 -2.30 3.69 24.10
C ASP A 170 -1.09 3.37 24.99
N VAL A 171 -0.38 2.29 24.68
CA VAL A 171 0.85 1.95 25.40
C VAL A 171 1.97 2.85 24.88
N ARG A 172 2.23 3.96 25.56
CA ARG A 172 3.44 4.76 25.36
C ARG A 172 4.68 3.99 25.83
N GLU A 173 5.77 4.13 25.09
CA GLU A 173 7.06 3.52 25.41
C GLU A 173 7.52 3.85 26.84
N GLY A 174 7.94 2.81 27.55
CA GLY A 174 8.39 2.87 28.94
C GLY A 174 8.50 1.48 29.58
N VAL A 175 7.79 0.49 29.03
CA VAL A 175 7.89 -0.90 29.46
C VAL A 175 8.74 -1.69 28.48
N ARG A 176 10.04 -1.78 28.78
CA ARG A 176 10.94 -2.75 28.15
C ARG A 176 10.40 -4.15 28.47
N ALA A 177 10.01 -4.86 27.40
CA ALA A 177 9.38 -6.17 27.40
C ALA A 177 7.91 -6.18 27.88
N GLN A 178 6.97 -6.15 26.93
CA GLN A 178 5.65 -6.76 27.14
C GLN A 178 5.27 -7.64 25.96
N ASP A 179 4.75 -8.81 26.32
CA ASP A 179 4.28 -9.92 25.49
C ASP A 179 3.56 -9.47 24.22
N ALA A 180 3.69 -10.26 23.15
CA ALA A 180 2.95 -10.18 21.88
C ALA A 180 1.41 -10.40 22.01
N ARG A 181 0.81 -10.04 23.16
CA ARG A 181 -0.59 -10.29 23.54
C ARG A 181 -1.38 -9.01 23.90
N THR A 182 -0.75 -7.85 23.93
CA THR A 182 -1.42 -6.57 24.20
C THR A 182 -2.07 -6.02 22.91
N ASN A 183 -3.37 -5.71 22.98
CA ASN A 183 -4.11 -5.08 21.87
C ASN A 183 -3.77 -3.58 21.79
N SER A 184 -2.52 -3.24 21.47
CA SER A 184 -2.04 -1.85 21.40
C SER A 184 -2.01 -1.32 19.98
N ARG A 185 -2.15 0.01 19.84
CA ARG A 185 -2.04 0.71 18.55
C ARG A 185 -0.70 0.45 17.86
N LEU A 186 0.39 0.43 18.63
CA LEU A 186 1.72 0.10 18.12
C LEU A 186 1.83 -1.35 17.62
N SER A 187 1.17 -2.31 18.29
CA SER A 187 1.13 -3.70 17.81
C SER A 187 0.36 -3.82 16.49
N PHE A 188 -0.71 -3.03 16.32
CA PHE A 188 -1.44 -2.97 15.06
C PHE A 188 -0.55 -2.39 13.95
N LEU A 189 0.13 -1.26 14.18
CA LEU A 189 1.05 -0.68 13.19
C LEU A 189 2.20 -1.61 12.82
N ASN A 190 2.74 -2.40 13.77
CA ASN A 190 3.72 -3.43 13.45
C ASN A 190 3.13 -4.53 12.53
N THR A 191 1.86 -4.89 12.70
CA THR A 191 1.17 -5.80 11.77
C THR A 191 1.10 -5.21 10.37
N VAL A 192 0.78 -3.91 10.26
CA VAL A 192 0.72 -3.20 8.98
C VAL A 192 2.11 -3.09 8.35
N LYS A 193 3.15 -2.77 9.14
CA LYS A 193 4.55 -2.76 8.71
C LYS A 193 4.96 -4.11 8.11
N ASN A 194 4.68 -5.22 8.81
CA ASN A 194 5.01 -6.55 8.34
C ASN A 194 4.32 -6.88 7.01
N PHE A 195 3.06 -6.48 6.84
CA PHE A 195 2.37 -6.59 5.55
C PHE A 195 3.10 -5.81 4.46
N LEU A 196 3.46 -4.55 4.70
CA LEU A 196 4.18 -3.72 3.73
C LEU A 196 5.58 -4.28 3.39
N GLN A 197 6.30 -4.83 4.37
CA GLN A 197 7.59 -5.50 4.16
C GLN A 197 7.44 -6.75 3.30
N ASP A 198 6.45 -7.61 3.59
CA ASP A 198 6.15 -8.79 2.79
C ASP A 198 5.76 -8.44 1.34
N GLN A 199 5.14 -7.27 1.13
CA GLN A 199 4.82 -6.75 -0.20
C GLN A 199 6.01 -6.03 -0.87
N GLY A 200 7.15 -5.91 -0.19
CA GLY A 200 8.34 -5.21 -0.67
C GLY A 200 8.07 -3.72 -0.90
N LEU A 201 7.24 -3.11 -0.05
CA LEU A 201 6.90 -1.68 -0.13
C LEU A 201 7.74 -0.85 0.84
N VAL A 202 8.14 -1.41 1.97
CA VAL A 202 8.97 -0.73 2.96
C VAL A 202 10.12 -1.61 3.45
N ASN A 203 11.22 -0.99 3.88
CA ASN A 203 12.30 -1.66 4.61
C ASN A 203 12.31 -1.20 6.08
N ASP A 204 12.65 -2.11 6.99
CA ASP A 204 13.00 -1.77 8.37
C ASP A 204 14.51 -1.60 8.44
N ILE A 205 14.95 -0.38 8.76
CA ILE A 205 16.38 -0.01 8.78
C ILE A 205 16.98 -0.06 10.18
N GLY A 206 16.26 -0.65 11.15
CA GLY A 206 16.60 -0.64 12.56
C GLY A 206 16.07 0.61 13.27
N ASN A 207 16.32 0.71 14.57
CA ASN A 207 15.89 1.83 15.42
C ASN A 207 14.39 2.18 15.36
N TYR A 208 13.54 1.20 15.01
CA TYR A 208 12.11 1.43 14.77
C TYR A 208 11.84 2.43 13.64
N GLU A 209 12.71 2.49 12.64
CA GLU A 209 12.61 3.36 11.47
C GLU A 209 12.28 2.55 10.22
N ILE A 210 11.45 3.15 9.36
CA ILE A 210 10.96 2.59 8.12
C ILE A 210 11.37 3.51 6.97
N GLU A 211 11.81 2.95 5.86
CA GLU A 211 12.03 3.67 4.60
C GLU A 211 11.17 3.07 3.47
N LEU A 212 10.86 3.88 2.44
CA LEU A 212 10.18 3.40 1.23
C LEU A 212 11.16 2.68 0.30
N THR A 213 10.72 1.55 -0.25
CA THR A 213 11.41 0.88 -1.36
C THR A 213 11.23 1.63 -2.67
N GLU A 214 12.11 1.40 -3.65
CA GLU A 214 11.92 1.91 -5.02
C GLU A 214 10.60 1.44 -5.65
N LYS A 215 10.16 0.21 -5.33
CA LYS A 215 8.86 -0.33 -5.75
C LYS A 215 7.72 0.56 -5.24
N ALA A 216 7.73 0.90 -3.95
CA ALA A 216 6.71 1.77 -3.37
C ALA A 216 6.72 3.16 -4.00
N LYS A 217 7.89 3.79 -4.14
CA LYS A 217 8.01 5.13 -4.76
C LYS A 217 7.37 5.16 -6.15
N ILE A 218 7.64 4.15 -6.99
CA ILE A 218 7.07 4.05 -8.33
C ILE A 218 5.57 3.79 -8.32
N ILE A 219 5.08 2.91 -7.43
CA ILE A 219 3.65 2.67 -7.27
C ILE A 219 2.94 3.96 -6.83
N ILE A 220 3.53 4.69 -5.89
CA ILE A 220 2.97 5.94 -5.37
C ILE A 220 2.88 6.99 -6.48
N GLN A 221 4.01 7.25 -7.17
CA GLN A 221 4.07 8.20 -8.29
C GLN A 221 3.07 7.87 -9.40
N LYS A 222 2.86 6.59 -9.72
CA LYS A 222 1.99 6.17 -10.83
C LYS A 222 0.51 6.04 -10.48
N TYR A 223 0.18 5.59 -9.27
CA TYR A 223 -1.19 5.18 -8.94
C TYR A 223 -1.76 5.91 -7.74
N PHE A 224 -0.95 6.25 -6.75
CA PHE A 224 -1.47 6.78 -5.49
C PHE A 224 -1.91 8.25 -5.59
N MET A 225 -1.21 9.02 -6.45
CA MET A 225 -1.54 10.42 -6.72
C MET A 225 -2.77 10.59 -7.63
N GLU A 226 -3.27 9.50 -8.22
CA GLU A 226 -4.46 9.52 -9.06
C GLU A 226 -5.73 9.36 -8.18
N TYR A 227 -6.61 10.36 -8.25
CA TYR A 227 -7.83 10.46 -7.44
C TYR A 227 -8.73 9.20 -7.51
N GLU A 228 -8.77 8.54 -8.68
CA GLU A 228 -9.57 7.31 -8.87
C GLU A 228 -9.12 6.15 -7.97
N PHE A 229 -7.83 6.08 -7.61
CA PHE A 229 -7.29 4.99 -6.79
C PHE A 229 -7.33 5.27 -5.29
N ASN A 230 -7.26 6.53 -4.89
CA ASN A 230 -7.34 6.93 -3.48
C ASN A 230 -8.78 7.29 -3.04
N ARG A 231 -9.73 7.40 -3.98
CA ARG A 231 -11.16 7.72 -3.69
C ARG A 231 -11.36 9.00 -2.87
N GLY A 232 -10.48 9.99 -3.04
CA GLY A 232 -10.53 11.24 -2.29
C GLY A 232 -10.17 11.11 -0.81
N ILE A 233 -9.77 9.93 -0.32
CA ILE A 233 -9.35 9.74 1.08
C ILE A 233 -8.12 10.60 1.39
N LEU A 234 -7.26 10.75 0.40
CA LEU A 234 -6.11 11.60 0.48
C LEU A 234 -6.61 13.02 0.72
N ASP A 235 -7.37 13.59 -0.23
CA ASP A 235 -7.89 14.97 -0.13
C ASP A 235 -8.62 15.24 1.18
N PHE A 236 -9.34 14.23 1.69
CA PHE A 236 -9.98 14.28 2.98
C PHE A 236 -8.97 14.38 4.15
N ILE A 237 -7.97 13.49 4.21
CA ILE A 237 -6.93 13.48 5.24
C ILE A 237 -6.19 14.83 5.30
N TYR A 238 -5.70 15.34 4.17
CA TYR A 238 -4.95 16.61 4.17
C TYR A 238 -5.87 17.84 4.17
N GLY A 239 -7.13 17.72 3.75
CA GLY A 239 -8.14 18.77 3.89
C GLY A 239 -8.36 19.12 5.35
N LEU A 240 -8.50 18.11 6.22
CA LEU A 240 -8.60 18.28 7.68
C LEU A 240 -7.36 18.93 8.30
N GLU A 241 -6.17 18.69 7.73
CA GLU A 241 -4.94 19.35 8.21
C GLU A 241 -4.84 20.82 7.79
N LYS A 242 -5.35 21.17 6.59
CA LYS A 242 -5.30 22.56 6.08
C LYS A 242 -6.25 23.49 6.82
N GLU A 243 -7.41 23.00 7.25
CA GLU A 243 -8.34 23.79 8.07
C GLU A 243 -7.78 24.17 9.46
N ARG A 244 -6.67 23.53 9.87
CA ARG A 244 -5.96 23.78 11.13
C ARG A 244 -4.79 24.77 11.03
N ARG A 245 -4.40 25.26 9.84
CA ARG A 245 -3.35 26.29 9.66
C ARG A 245 -3.93 27.67 9.42
#